data_AF-A0A2N6AF01-F1
#
_entry.id   AF-A0A2N6AF01-F1
#
_cell.length_a   1.000
_cell.length_b   1.000
_cell.length_c   1.000
_cell.angle_alpha   90.00
_cell.angle_beta   90.00
_cell.angle_gamma   90.00
#
_symmetry.space_group_name_H-M   'P 1'
#
loop_
_entity.id
_entity.type
_entity.pdbx_description
1 polymer ?
#
loop_
_entity_poly.entity_id
_entity_poly.type
_entity_poly.pdbx_seq_one_letter_code
_entity_poly.pdbx_strand_id
1 'polypeptide(L)'
;MKHQEKNGIVWFEHPDIQVPGLSCRFFGREGGVSTGPYESLNGRPAASEDPTHIAENKKRVAAVMQADFLHTSTQVHGTKAIWVDDQTQSTGEADALMTQKTGQVLAIKTADCVPIVIMARDGSGCAIIHAGWRGASQGIIAQTLSAFQKPVKAELVAVIGPCIRANNYQVDAAVYAEFSAYENRDLFFKSEKNDDHFYLDLPGFCAYHLKALGVKEVADIGLDTYEDEEVFFSCRRAFHHGQANQFGCQFSCVKIED
;
A
#
# COMPACT_ATOMS: atom_id res chain seq x y z
N MET A 1 -12.14 4.35 12.64
CA MET A 1 -11.27 5.04 11.65
C MET A 1 -11.63 6.51 11.60
N LYS A 2 -10.64 7.41 11.54
CA LYS A 2 -10.90 8.85 11.35
C LYS A 2 -10.61 9.21 9.90
N HIS A 3 -11.64 9.71 9.23
CA HIS A 3 -11.50 10.39 7.95
C HIS A 3 -11.00 11.82 8.23
N GLN A 4 -9.95 12.23 7.53
CA GLN A 4 -9.41 13.58 7.55
C GLN A 4 -9.50 14.19 6.16
N GLU A 5 -9.74 15.51 6.10
CA GLU A 5 -9.84 16.24 4.85
C GLU A 5 -9.07 17.56 4.94
N LYS A 6 -8.36 17.92 3.87
CA LYS A 6 -7.77 19.25 3.69
C LYS A 6 -7.76 19.62 2.21
N ASN A 7 -8.35 20.75 1.87
CA ASN A 7 -8.44 21.24 0.49
C ASN A 7 -9.05 20.20 -0.47
N GLY A 8 -10.07 19.46 -0.02
CA GLY A 8 -10.72 18.39 -0.80
C GLY A 8 -9.90 17.10 -0.92
N ILE A 9 -8.71 17.02 -0.32
CA ILE A 9 -7.92 15.79 -0.26
C ILE A 9 -8.30 15.00 0.97
N VAL A 10 -8.70 13.75 0.75
CA VAL A 10 -9.17 12.80 1.75
C VAL A 10 -8.07 11.81 2.11
N TRP A 11 -7.87 11.56 3.40
CA TRP A 11 -7.03 10.46 3.87
C TRP A 11 -7.53 9.80 5.15
N PHE A 12 -7.00 8.61 5.40
CA PHE A 12 -7.34 7.73 6.50
C PHE A 12 -6.11 7.41 7.34
N GLU A 13 -6.32 7.37 8.66
CA GLU A 13 -5.31 7.02 9.64
C GLU A 13 -5.92 6.00 10.63
N HIS A 14 -5.12 5.01 11.06
CA HIS A 14 -5.58 4.08 12.09
C HIS A 14 -5.63 4.78 13.45
N PRO A 15 -6.77 4.76 14.17
CA PRO A 15 -6.93 5.54 15.40
C PRO A 15 -6.02 5.04 16.55
N ASP A 16 -5.72 3.75 16.58
CA ASP A 16 -5.10 3.11 17.76
C ASP A 16 -3.58 2.87 17.62
N ILE A 17 -3.06 2.81 16.38
CA ILE A 17 -1.61 2.67 16.16
C ILE A 17 -1.07 4.04 15.81
N GLN A 18 -0.63 4.74 16.85
CA GLN A 18 0.01 6.04 16.78
C GLN A 18 1.42 5.91 17.35
N VAL A 19 2.43 6.22 16.55
CA VAL A 19 3.82 6.25 16.99
C VAL A 19 4.26 7.70 17.06
N PRO A 20 4.67 8.21 18.25
CA PRO A 20 5.15 9.59 18.36
C PRO A 20 6.27 9.88 17.37
N GLY A 21 6.17 11.00 16.65
CA GLY A 21 7.15 11.39 15.64
C GLY A 21 7.03 10.68 14.29
N LEU A 22 5.96 9.92 14.05
CA LEU A 22 5.68 9.30 12.75
C LEU A 22 4.25 9.62 12.30
N SER A 23 4.07 9.92 11.01
CA SER A 23 2.76 9.99 10.36
C SER A 23 2.60 8.89 9.33
N CYS A 24 1.42 8.27 9.33
CA CYS A 24 1.01 7.22 8.41
C CYS A 24 -0.34 7.60 7.83
N ARG A 25 -0.43 7.81 6.51
CA ARG A 25 -1.64 8.27 5.83
C ARG A 25 -1.93 7.46 4.59
N PHE A 26 -3.17 6.99 4.48
CA PHE A 26 -3.68 6.31 3.30
C PHE A 26 -4.67 7.23 2.59
N PHE A 27 -4.37 7.65 1.37
CA PHE A 27 -5.16 8.63 0.64
C PHE A 27 -6.33 7.97 -0.09
N GLY A 28 -7.43 8.71 -0.24
CA GLY A 28 -8.50 8.39 -1.17
C GLY A 28 -8.20 8.87 -2.58
N ARG A 29 -9.20 8.80 -3.47
CA ARG A 29 -9.12 9.25 -4.87
C ARG A 29 -9.48 10.72 -5.06
N GLU A 30 -9.89 11.43 -4.01
CA GLU A 30 -10.42 12.80 -4.04
C GLU A 30 -9.33 13.87 -3.94
N GLY A 31 -9.61 15.06 -4.48
CA GLY A 31 -8.77 16.25 -4.32
C GLY A 31 -7.61 16.38 -5.32
N GLY A 32 -7.61 15.61 -6.40
CA GLY A 32 -6.61 15.73 -7.47
C GLY A 32 -7.04 16.57 -8.67
N VAL A 33 -6.35 16.39 -9.79
CA VAL A 33 -6.61 17.10 -11.06
C VAL A 33 -6.77 16.18 -12.28
N SER A 34 -6.55 14.87 -12.11
CA SER A 34 -6.79 13.90 -13.19
C SER A 34 -8.27 13.80 -13.51
N THR A 35 -8.60 13.32 -14.71
CA THR A 35 -9.98 13.28 -15.22
C THR A 35 -10.34 11.89 -15.78
N GLY A 36 -11.63 11.66 -16.00
CA GLY A 36 -12.14 10.41 -16.60
C GLY A 36 -11.84 9.19 -15.71
N PRO A 37 -11.29 8.08 -16.24
CA PRO A 37 -11.02 6.87 -15.45
C PRO A 37 -9.96 7.06 -14.35
N TYR A 38 -9.28 8.21 -14.34
CA TYR A 38 -8.25 8.57 -13.37
C TYR A 38 -8.70 9.67 -12.40
N GLU A 39 -9.96 10.08 -12.47
CA GLU A 39 -10.48 11.15 -11.61
C GLU A 39 -10.40 10.75 -10.12
N SER A 40 -9.73 11.47 -9.22
CA SER A 40 -9.06 12.78 -9.38
C SER A 40 -7.59 12.75 -8.95
N LEU A 41 -7.27 12.17 -7.78
CA LEU A 41 -5.93 12.14 -7.18
C LEU A 41 -5.14 10.91 -7.60
N ASN A 42 -5.00 10.71 -8.92
CA ASN A 42 -4.26 9.59 -9.47
C ASN A 42 -2.74 9.74 -9.26
N GLY A 43 -2.11 8.70 -8.70
CA GLY A 43 -0.66 8.60 -8.55
C GLY A 43 0.06 7.78 -9.61
N ARG A 44 -0.66 7.07 -10.47
CA ARG A 44 -0.11 6.14 -11.47
C ARG A 44 -0.08 6.77 -12.87
N PRO A 45 1.10 6.87 -13.51
CA PRO A 45 1.20 7.22 -14.92
C PRO A 45 0.49 6.18 -15.81
N ALA A 46 -0.16 6.66 -16.87
CA ALA A 46 -0.74 5.83 -17.93
C ALA A 46 -0.57 6.53 -19.29
N ALA A 47 -0.69 5.79 -20.39
CA ALA A 47 -0.53 6.35 -21.74
C ALA A 47 -1.55 7.46 -22.06
N SER A 48 -2.77 7.34 -21.51
CA SER A 48 -3.86 8.31 -21.65
C SER A 48 -3.96 9.30 -20.48
N GLU A 49 -2.98 9.32 -19.58
CA GLU A 49 -2.92 10.27 -18.47
C GLU A 49 -1.91 11.38 -18.77
N ASP A 50 -2.27 12.62 -18.47
CA ASP A 50 -1.36 13.76 -18.59
C ASP A 50 -0.29 13.68 -17.49
N PRO A 51 1.00 13.61 -17.84
CA PRO A 51 2.07 13.60 -16.84
C PRO A 51 2.07 14.81 -15.90
N THR A 52 1.53 15.95 -16.33
CA THR A 52 1.40 17.15 -15.50
C THR A 52 0.36 16.97 -14.40
N HIS A 53 -0.71 16.21 -14.63
CA HIS A 53 -1.67 15.85 -13.59
C HIS A 53 -1.04 14.96 -12.52
N ILE A 54 -0.24 13.97 -12.93
CA ILE A 54 0.49 13.11 -11.98
C ILE A 54 1.47 13.93 -11.14
N ALA A 55 2.19 14.86 -11.76
CA ALA A 55 3.11 15.75 -11.03
C ALA A 55 2.38 16.63 -10.02
N GLU A 56 1.23 17.19 -10.40
CA GLU A 56 0.39 18.01 -9.52
C GLU A 56 -0.21 17.19 -8.37
N ASN A 57 -0.77 16.01 -8.64
CA ASN A 57 -1.32 15.12 -7.61
C ASN A 57 -0.25 14.74 -6.58
N LYS A 58 1.00 14.46 -7.01
CA LYS A 58 2.13 14.22 -6.10
C LYS A 58 2.43 15.44 -5.22
N LYS A 59 2.44 16.65 -5.79
CA LYS A 59 2.65 17.91 -5.02
C LYS A 59 1.57 18.11 -3.98
N ARG A 60 0.31 17.84 -4.32
CA ARG A 60 -0.83 17.91 -3.41
C ARG A 60 -0.70 16.97 -2.22
N VAL A 61 -0.33 15.71 -2.48
CA VAL A 61 -0.05 14.73 -1.42
C VAL A 61 1.15 15.14 -0.57
N ALA A 62 2.24 15.61 -1.18
CA ALA A 62 3.41 16.11 -0.46
C ALA A 62 3.07 17.30 0.45
N ALA A 63 2.21 18.22 0.01
CA ALA A 63 1.74 19.34 0.81
C ALA A 63 0.90 18.90 2.02
N VAL A 64 0.07 17.85 1.88
CA VAL A 64 -0.64 17.24 3.03
C VAL A 64 0.37 16.65 4.02
N MET A 65 1.38 15.93 3.52
CA MET A 65 2.48 15.34 4.31
C MET A 65 3.51 16.36 4.83
N GLN A 66 3.35 17.65 4.51
CA GLN A 66 4.27 18.73 4.87
C GLN A 66 5.71 18.39 4.46
N ALA A 67 5.90 18.06 3.19
CA ALA A 67 7.19 17.75 2.60
C ALA A 67 7.32 18.34 1.20
N ASP A 68 8.56 18.52 0.74
CA ASP A 68 8.84 19.08 -0.58
C ASP A 68 8.45 18.13 -1.72
N PHE A 69 8.66 16.82 -1.52
CA PHE A 69 8.33 15.79 -2.49
C PHE A 69 8.15 14.41 -1.83
N LEU A 70 7.67 13.46 -2.64
CA LEU A 70 7.49 12.07 -2.25
C LEU A 70 8.62 11.21 -2.81
N HIS A 71 9.21 10.35 -1.98
CA HIS A 71 10.07 9.26 -2.45
C HIS A 71 9.19 8.11 -2.94
N THR A 72 9.31 7.80 -4.22
CA THR A 72 8.53 6.75 -4.87
C THR A 72 9.43 5.74 -5.56
N SER A 73 8.87 4.58 -5.88
CA SER A 73 9.49 3.57 -6.74
C SER A 73 8.62 3.24 -7.94
N THR A 74 9.25 2.63 -8.94
CA THR A 74 8.57 1.82 -9.96
C THR A 74 8.22 0.47 -9.32
N GLN A 75 6.95 0.31 -8.97
CA GLN A 75 6.42 -0.92 -8.37
C GLN A 75 6.26 -1.99 -9.45
N VAL A 76 6.87 -3.15 -9.26
CA VAL A 76 6.92 -4.25 -10.26
C VAL A 76 6.29 -5.53 -9.75
N HIS A 77 5.60 -5.47 -8.59
CA HIS A 77 5.04 -6.63 -7.89
C HIS A 77 6.09 -7.69 -7.51
N GLY A 78 7.31 -7.24 -7.25
CA GLY A 78 8.41 -8.08 -6.80
C GLY A 78 8.63 -8.01 -5.29
N THR A 79 9.83 -8.40 -4.85
CA THR A 79 10.22 -8.49 -3.43
C THR A 79 11.31 -7.51 -3.03
N LYS A 80 11.75 -6.64 -3.95
CA LYS A 80 12.87 -5.72 -3.69
C LYS A 80 12.46 -4.60 -2.73
N ALA A 81 13.22 -4.48 -1.65
CA ALA A 81 13.12 -3.41 -0.65
C ALA A 81 14.35 -2.50 -0.71
N ILE A 82 14.16 -1.19 -0.69
CA ILE A 82 15.25 -0.19 -0.79
C ILE A 82 15.26 0.71 0.45
N TRP A 83 16.45 0.97 0.98
CA TRP A 83 16.68 2.06 1.93
C TRP A 83 16.80 3.38 1.17
N VAL A 84 16.00 4.36 1.57
CA VAL A 84 16.02 5.72 1.06
C VAL A 84 16.84 6.57 2.01
N ASP A 85 17.93 7.14 1.52
CA ASP A 85 18.87 7.94 2.30
C ASP A 85 19.22 9.30 1.64
N ASP A 86 18.87 9.48 0.36
CA ASP A 86 19.17 10.67 -0.42
C ASP A 86 17.94 11.56 -0.68
N GLN A 87 18.16 12.71 -1.35
CA GLN A 87 17.10 13.66 -1.75
C GLN A 87 16.50 13.30 -3.12
N THR A 88 16.55 12.03 -3.54
CA THR A 88 16.01 11.62 -4.86
C THR A 88 14.53 11.28 -4.78
N GLN A 89 13.73 11.81 -5.70
CA GLN A 89 12.28 11.53 -5.71
C GLN A 89 11.94 10.10 -6.18
N SER A 90 12.84 9.46 -6.94
CA SER A 90 12.63 8.13 -7.52
C SER A 90 13.80 7.21 -7.22
N THR A 91 13.50 6.07 -6.63
CA THR A 91 14.49 5.08 -6.13
C THR A 91 14.68 3.88 -7.09
N GLY A 92 14.11 3.95 -8.29
CA GLY A 92 14.13 2.86 -9.28
C GLY A 92 13.07 1.79 -8.99
N GLU A 93 13.32 0.55 -9.43
CA GLU A 93 12.40 -0.57 -9.21
C GLU A 93 12.47 -1.09 -7.77
N ALA A 94 11.33 -1.09 -7.09
CA ALA A 94 11.13 -1.65 -5.75
C ALA A 94 9.64 -1.69 -5.40
N ASP A 95 9.27 -2.63 -4.53
CA ASP A 95 7.93 -2.73 -3.98
C ASP A 95 7.90 -2.46 -2.47
N ALA A 96 9.06 -2.17 -1.86
CA ALA A 96 9.14 -1.61 -0.52
C ALA A 96 10.21 -0.53 -0.40
N LEU A 97 9.92 0.50 0.39
CA LEU A 97 10.82 1.60 0.73
C LEU A 97 10.99 1.67 2.24
N MET A 98 12.18 2.02 2.71
CA MET A 98 12.55 2.10 4.13
C MET A 98 13.36 3.36 4.39
N THR A 99 13.24 3.99 5.55
CA THR A 99 14.10 5.11 5.95
C THR A 99 14.25 5.20 7.48
N GLN A 100 15.33 5.85 7.90
CA GLN A 100 15.55 6.33 9.28
C GLN A 100 15.72 7.86 9.33
N LYS A 101 15.47 8.55 8.20
CA LYS A 101 15.64 10.00 8.08
C LYS A 101 14.32 10.71 8.34
N THR A 102 14.37 11.76 9.15
CA THR A 102 13.25 12.69 9.32
C THR A 102 12.99 13.45 8.03
N GLY A 103 11.77 13.97 7.88
CA GLY A 103 11.38 14.79 6.72
C GLY A 103 11.08 14.01 5.44
N GLN A 104 11.63 12.80 5.27
CA GLN A 104 11.42 11.98 4.08
C GLN A 104 10.04 11.31 4.08
N VAL A 105 9.25 11.58 3.04
CA VAL A 105 7.97 10.90 2.81
C VAL A 105 8.16 9.73 1.86
N LEU A 106 8.02 8.51 2.38
CA LEU A 106 7.97 7.32 1.54
C LEU A 106 6.55 7.11 1.01
N ALA A 107 6.40 6.85 -0.28
CA ALA A 107 5.10 6.68 -0.90
C ALA A 107 5.03 5.50 -1.89
N ILE A 108 3.96 4.71 -1.74
CA ILE A 108 3.55 3.69 -2.70
C ILE A 108 2.19 4.02 -3.29
N LYS A 109 1.84 3.35 -4.37
CA LYS A 109 0.60 3.57 -5.12
C LYS A 109 -0.17 2.25 -5.19
N THR A 110 -1.45 2.24 -4.82
CA THR A 110 -2.27 1.03 -4.86
C THR A 110 -3.61 1.29 -5.52
N ALA A 111 -4.14 0.24 -6.12
CA ALA A 111 -5.55 0.06 -6.44
C ALA A 111 -5.77 -1.44 -6.27
N ASP A 112 -6.40 -1.82 -5.15
CA ASP A 112 -6.58 -3.20 -4.64
C ASP A 112 -5.40 -3.88 -3.94
N CYS A 113 -4.16 -3.72 -4.40
CA CYS A 113 -3.01 -4.33 -3.71
C CYS A 113 -2.85 -3.78 -2.29
N VAL A 114 -2.32 -4.59 -1.36
CA VAL A 114 -2.25 -4.28 0.08
C VAL A 114 -1.13 -3.27 0.37
N PRO A 115 -1.43 -2.03 0.80
CA PRO A 115 -0.40 -1.13 1.31
C PRO A 115 -0.15 -1.43 2.79
N ILE A 116 1.11 -1.63 3.17
CA ILE A 116 1.51 -1.92 4.55
C ILE A 116 2.52 -0.88 4.99
N VAL A 117 2.27 -0.21 6.11
CA VAL A 117 3.24 0.69 6.76
C VAL A 117 3.78 -0.01 8.01
N ILE A 118 5.11 -0.10 8.14
CA ILE A 118 5.80 -0.62 9.33
C ILE A 118 6.49 0.55 10.02
N MET A 119 6.40 0.63 11.34
CA MET A 119 6.97 1.70 12.15
C MET A 119 7.69 1.12 13.36
N ALA A 120 8.88 1.65 13.64
CA ALA A 120 9.57 1.43 14.91
C ALA A 120 8.88 2.23 16.00
N ARG A 121 8.46 1.61 17.11
CA ARG A 121 7.72 2.30 18.20
C ARG A 121 8.47 3.48 18.85
N ASP A 122 9.79 3.51 18.72
CA ASP A 122 10.63 4.58 19.24
C ASP A 122 10.90 5.70 18.21
N GLY A 123 10.30 5.63 17.02
CA GLY A 123 10.51 6.61 15.96
C GLY A 123 11.79 6.42 15.14
N SER A 124 12.59 5.38 15.41
CA SER A 124 13.93 5.19 14.80
C SER A 124 13.92 4.77 13.33
N GLY A 125 12.76 4.49 12.75
CA GLY A 125 12.63 4.11 11.35
C GLY A 125 11.20 3.79 10.94
N CYS A 126 10.97 3.82 9.63
CA CYS A 126 9.75 3.30 9.02
C CYS A 126 10.00 2.61 7.69
N ALA A 127 9.02 1.81 7.27
CA ALA A 127 8.96 1.18 5.96
C ALA A 127 7.54 1.22 5.40
N ILE A 128 7.44 1.19 4.07
CA ILE A 128 6.16 1.07 3.37
C ILE A 128 6.28 0.02 2.26
N ILE A 129 5.29 -0.87 2.16
CA ILE A 129 5.30 -2.05 1.31
C ILE A 129 4.05 -2.05 0.43
N HIS A 130 4.27 -2.21 -0.87
CA HIS A 130 3.26 -2.60 -1.84
C HIS A 130 3.20 -4.13 -1.93
N ALA A 131 2.16 -4.74 -1.37
CA ALA A 131 1.95 -6.18 -1.40
C ALA A 131 0.76 -6.53 -2.31
N GLY A 132 1.02 -6.65 -3.61
CA GLY A 132 0.14 -7.43 -4.50
C GLY A 132 0.34 -8.93 -4.30
N TRP A 133 -0.55 -9.77 -4.83
CA TRP A 133 -0.49 -11.22 -4.60
C TRP A 133 0.86 -11.84 -4.98
N ARG A 134 1.49 -11.40 -6.08
CA ARG A 134 2.83 -11.89 -6.50
C ARG A 134 3.92 -11.55 -5.50
N GLY A 135 3.99 -10.29 -5.06
CA GLY A 135 4.98 -9.85 -4.09
C GLY A 135 4.76 -10.55 -2.73
N ALA A 136 3.49 -10.71 -2.33
CA ALA A 136 3.13 -11.40 -1.10
C ALA A 136 3.51 -12.89 -1.13
N SER A 137 3.17 -13.61 -2.20
CA SER A 137 3.54 -15.03 -2.34
C SER A 137 5.05 -15.23 -2.40
N GLN A 138 5.78 -14.30 -3.03
CA GLN A 138 7.24 -14.35 -3.12
C GLN A 138 7.97 -13.83 -1.86
N GLY A 139 7.26 -13.30 -0.86
CA GLY A 139 7.82 -12.97 0.45
C GLY A 139 8.33 -11.53 0.62
N ILE A 140 7.72 -10.53 -0.04
CA ILE A 140 8.07 -9.11 0.14
C ILE A 140 8.09 -8.68 1.63
N ILE A 141 7.18 -9.20 2.45
CA ILE A 141 7.11 -8.89 3.89
C ILE A 141 8.37 -9.39 4.61
N ALA A 142 8.73 -10.66 4.39
CA ALA A 142 9.91 -11.27 5.00
C ALA A 142 11.20 -10.57 4.52
N GLN A 143 11.30 -10.26 3.23
CA GLN A 143 12.44 -9.56 2.66
C GLN A 143 12.60 -8.16 3.25
N THR A 144 11.49 -7.42 3.38
CA THR A 144 11.49 -6.06 3.96
C THR A 144 11.88 -6.10 5.43
N LEU A 145 11.24 -6.94 6.25
CA LEU A 145 11.55 -7.05 7.68
C LEU A 145 13.00 -7.49 7.94
N SER A 146 13.51 -8.46 7.17
CA SER A 146 14.91 -8.91 7.25
C SER A 146 15.91 -7.79 6.98
N ALA A 147 15.60 -6.90 6.03
CA ALA A 147 16.43 -5.72 5.76
C ALA A 147 16.26 -4.62 6.82
N PHE A 148 15.02 -4.40 7.27
CA PHE A 148 14.63 -3.33 8.18
C PHE A 148 15.16 -3.54 9.61
N GLN A 149 15.06 -4.77 10.13
CA GLN A 149 15.47 -5.13 11.49
C GLN A 149 17.00 -5.21 11.67
N LYS A 150 17.79 -5.06 10.59
CA LYS A 150 19.26 -5.00 10.68
C LYS A 150 19.71 -3.73 11.42
N PRO A 151 19.33 -2.51 11.00
CA PRO A 151 19.64 -1.29 11.74
C PRO A 151 18.57 -0.90 12.77
N VAL A 152 17.29 -1.23 12.57
CA VAL A 152 16.20 -0.87 13.49
C VAL A 152 16.00 -1.97 14.52
N LYS A 153 16.21 -1.67 15.81
CA LYS A 153 16.14 -2.65 16.91
C LYS A 153 14.90 -2.51 17.80
N ALA A 154 14.11 -1.47 17.55
CA ALA A 154 12.90 -1.21 18.32
C ALA A 154 11.81 -2.26 18.06
N GLU A 155 10.83 -2.29 18.95
CA GLU A 155 9.58 -3.01 18.70
C GLU A 155 8.88 -2.42 17.46
N LEU A 156 8.41 -3.30 16.57
CA LEU A 156 7.74 -2.91 15.35
C LEU A 156 6.22 -3.01 15.50
N VAL A 157 5.54 -2.02 14.92
CA VAL A 157 4.10 -2.05 14.67
C VAL A 157 3.83 -1.88 13.18
N ALA A 158 2.68 -2.36 12.72
CA ALA A 158 2.28 -2.19 11.33
C ALA A 158 0.81 -1.81 11.18
N VAL A 159 0.52 -1.07 10.12
CA VAL A 159 -0.83 -0.70 9.70
C VAL A 159 -1.03 -1.13 8.25
N ILE A 160 -2.07 -1.91 8.01
CA ILE A 160 -2.56 -2.28 6.68
C ILE A 160 -3.61 -1.26 6.25
N GLY A 161 -3.41 -0.66 5.08
CA GLY A 161 -4.31 0.35 4.52
C GLY A 161 -5.43 -0.22 3.62
N PRO A 162 -6.11 0.63 2.84
CA PRO A 162 -7.24 0.23 2.01
C PRO A 162 -6.74 -0.70 0.89
N CYS A 163 -7.44 -1.83 0.74
CA CYS A 163 -7.15 -2.83 -0.27
C CYS A 163 -8.40 -3.67 -0.56
N ILE A 164 -8.36 -4.48 -1.61
CA ILE A 164 -9.50 -5.35 -1.94
C ILE A 164 -9.69 -6.42 -0.87
N ARG A 165 -10.96 -6.71 -0.51
CA ARG A 165 -11.28 -7.70 0.51
C ARG A 165 -11.66 -9.04 -0.07
N ALA A 166 -11.58 -10.08 0.77
CA ALA A 166 -11.80 -11.47 0.38
C ALA A 166 -13.11 -11.67 -0.38
N ASN A 167 -14.21 -11.03 0.02
CA ASN A 167 -15.51 -11.15 -0.67
C ASN A 167 -15.48 -10.67 -2.12
N ASN A 168 -14.57 -9.76 -2.47
CA ASN A 168 -14.45 -9.15 -3.79
C ASN A 168 -13.21 -9.63 -4.55
N TYR A 169 -12.32 -10.41 -3.90
CA TYR A 169 -11.06 -10.84 -4.48
C TYR A 169 -11.04 -12.31 -4.91
N GLN A 170 -11.82 -12.62 -5.94
CA GLN A 170 -11.79 -13.93 -6.59
C GLN A 170 -10.50 -14.08 -7.43
N VAL A 171 -9.83 -15.21 -7.31
CA VAL A 171 -8.61 -15.57 -8.04
C VAL A 171 -8.71 -17.00 -8.55
N ASP A 172 -7.87 -17.35 -9.53
CA ASP A 172 -7.84 -18.68 -10.13
C ASP A 172 -6.90 -19.65 -9.35
N ALA A 173 -6.92 -20.91 -9.77
CA ALA A 173 -6.03 -21.95 -9.25
C ALA A 173 -4.54 -21.65 -9.46
N ALA A 174 -4.16 -20.85 -10.47
CA ALA A 174 -2.77 -20.47 -10.70
C ALA A 174 -2.28 -19.54 -9.58
N VAL A 175 -3.07 -18.53 -9.20
CA VAL A 175 -2.76 -17.69 -8.04
C VAL A 175 -2.72 -18.51 -6.75
N TYR A 176 -3.65 -19.45 -6.54
CA TYR A 176 -3.61 -20.33 -5.37
C TYR A 176 -2.31 -21.15 -5.28
N ALA A 177 -1.85 -21.70 -6.41
CA ALA A 177 -0.62 -22.50 -6.47
C ALA A 177 0.65 -21.71 -6.11
N GLU A 178 0.67 -20.41 -6.39
CA GLU A 178 1.80 -19.51 -6.09
C GLU A 178 2.05 -19.36 -4.58
N PHE A 179 1.05 -19.66 -3.73
CA PHE A 179 1.20 -19.66 -2.27
C PHE A 179 1.61 -21.04 -1.71
N SER A 180 2.03 -21.99 -2.54
CA SER A 180 2.39 -23.36 -2.12
C SER A 180 3.54 -23.47 -1.13
N ALA A 181 4.39 -22.46 -1.02
CA ALA A 181 5.43 -22.41 0.01
C ALA A 181 4.89 -22.17 1.43
N TYR A 182 3.62 -21.79 1.58
CA TYR A 182 2.98 -21.49 2.86
C TYR A 182 2.02 -22.62 3.27
N GLU A 183 2.40 -23.40 4.28
CA GLU A 183 1.57 -24.49 4.82
C GLU A 183 0.22 -23.99 5.37
N ASN A 184 0.17 -22.73 5.80
CA ASN A 184 -1.01 -22.05 6.31
C ASN A 184 -1.84 -21.34 5.23
N ARG A 185 -1.53 -21.50 3.93
CA ARG A 185 -2.23 -20.77 2.86
C ARG A 185 -3.75 -20.97 2.90
N ASP A 186 -4.21 -22.18 3.22
CA ASP A 186 -5.64 -22.54 3.18
C ASP A 186 -6.49 -21.77 4.20
N LEU A 187 -5.88 -21.10 5.18
CA LEU A 187 -6.56 -20.18 6.09
C LEU A 187 -7.08 -18.91 5.37
N PHE A 188 -6.48 -18.55 4.23
CA PHE A 188 -6.73 -17.30 3.50
C PHE A 188 -7.40 -17.52 2.15
N PHE A 189 -7.64 -18.78 1.76
CA PHE A 189 -8.33 -19.11 0.52
C PHE A 189 -9.62 -19.84 0.82
N LYS A 190 -10.74 -19.25 0.42
CA LYS A 190 -12.04 -19.92 0.47
C LYS A 190 -12.42 -20.41 -0.93
N SER A 191 -12.53 -21.72 -1.09
CA SER A 191 -12.99 -22.34 -2.33
C SER A 191 -14.47 -22.04 -2.58
N GLU A 192 -14.80 -21.73 -3.82
CA GLU A 192 -16.17 -21.70 -4.31
C GLU A 192 -16.62 -23.12 -4.68
N LYS A 193 -17.86 -23.51 -4.31
CA LYS A 193 -18.34 -24.87 -4.56
C LYS A 193 -18.40 -25.14 -6.07
N ASN A 194 -17.62 -26.13 -6.51
CA ASN A 194 -17.57 -26.69 -7.88
C ASN A 194 -16.77 -25.90 -8.92
N ASP A 195 -15.83 -25.05 -8.52
CA ASP A 195 -15.02 -24.31 -9.49
C ASP A 195 -13.55 -24.18 -9.08
N ASP A 196 -12.67 -23.99 -10.07
CA ASP A 196 -11.22 -23.77 -9.90
C ASP A 196 -10.90 -22.32 -9.42
N HIS A 197 -11.86 -21.69 -8.73
CA HIS A 197 -11.81 -20.32 -8.23
C HIS A 197 -11.81 -20.26 -6.69
N PHE A 198 -11.11 -19.25 -6.17
CA PHE A 198 -10.93 -19.03 -4.76
C PHE A 198 -11.14 -17.57 -4.41
N TYR A 199 -11.68 -17.29 -3.23
CA TYR A 199 -11.67 -15.96 -2.64
C TYR A 199 -10.45 -15.84 -1.73
N LEU A 200 -9.55 -14.89 -2.04
CA LEU A 200 -8.29 -14.67 -1.34
C LEU A 200 -8.40 -13.51 -0.34
N ASP A 201 -8.22 -13.83 0.94
CA ASP A 201 -7.96 -12.86 2.00
C ASP A 201 -6.48 -12.46 2.05
N LEU A 202 -6.06 -11.65 1.07
CA LEU A 202 -4.68 -11.14 1.01
C LEU A 202 -4.29 -10.26 2.22
N PRO A 203 -5.12 -9.30 2.70
CA PRO A 203 -4.75 -8.54 3.91
C PRO A 203 -4.65 -9.43 5.16
N GLY A 204 -5.51 -10.44 5.30
CA GLY A 204 -5.39 -11.45 6.36
C GLY A 204 -4.09 -12.24 6.29
N PHE A 205 -3.70 -12.67 5.08
CA PHE A 205 -2.40 -13.31 4.84
C PHE A 205 -1.24 -12.40 5.27
N CYS A 206 -1.24 -11.13 4.81
CA CYS A 206 -0.22 -10.16 5.19
C CYS A 206 -0.16 -9.94 6.70
N ALA A 207 -1.30 -9.77 7.37
CA ALA A 207 -1.37 -9.55 8.81
C ALA A 207 -0.82 -10.73 9.61
N TYR A 208 -1.16 -11.95 9.21
CA TYR A 208 -0.64 -13.18 9.84
C TYR A 208 0.88 -13.24 9.73
N HIS A 209 1.43 -13.04 8.53
CA HIS A 209 2.86 -13.16 8.30
C HIS A 209 3.67 -12.03 8.95
N LEU A 210 3.14 -10.80 9.04
CA LEU A 210 3.74 -9.72 9.82
C LEU A 210 3.92 -10.13 11.30
N LYS A 211 2.87 -10.67 11.92
CA LYS A 211 2.91 -11.14 13.31
C LYS A 211 3.88 -12.31 13.50
N ALA A 212 3.85 -13.28 12.59
CA ALA A 212 4.74 -14.44 12.62
C ALA A 212 6.23 -14.05 12.51
N LEU A 213 6.52 -12.93 11.84
CA LEU A 213 7.87 -12.38 11.67
C LEU A 213 8.26 -11.36 12.76
N GLY A 214 7.48 -11.28 13.85
CA GLY A 214 7.84 -10.52 15.04
C GLY A 214 7.35 -9.07 15.08
N VAL A 215 6.47 -8.64 14.17
CA VAL A 215 5.74 -7.38 14.33
C VAL A 215 4.75 -7.53 15.48
N LYS A 216 4.90 -6.69 16.52
CA LYS A 216 4.18 -6.88 17.79
C LYS A 216 2.69 -6.61 17.66
N GLU A 217 2.35 -5.56 16.93
CA GLU A 217 0.99 -5.11 16.73
C GLU A 217 0.76 -4.86 15.25
N VAL A 218 -0.33 -5.41 14.72
CA VAL A 218 -0.74 -5.20 13.34
C VAL A 218 -2.20 -4.80 13.37
N ALA A 219 -2.49 -3.61 12.87
CA ALA A 219 -3.84 -3.13 12.65
C ALA A 219 -4.16 -3.11 11.16
N ASP A 220 -5.44 -3.27 10.85
CA ASP A 220 -5.99 -3.15 9.51
C ASP A 220 -7.11 -2.12 9.56
N ILE A 221 -7.08 -1.15 8.65
CA ILE A 221 -8.11 -0.12 8.62
C ILE A 221 -9.49 -0.65 8.18
N GLY A 222 -9.55 -1.83 7.55
CA GLY A 222 -10.79 -2.52 7.22
C GLY A 222 -11.59 -1.97 6.03
N LEU A 223 -11.02 -1.07 5.21
CA LEU A 223 -11.70 -0.50 4.04
C LEU A 223 -11.47 -1.35 2.78
N ASP A 224 -12.52 -1.55 1.97
CA ASP A 224 -12.49 -2.25 0.68
C ASP A 224 -12.42 -1.27 -0.49
N THR A 225 -11.34 -1.33 -1.27
CA THR A 225 -11.17 -0.46 -2.44
C THR A 225 -12.14 -0.78 -3.58
N TYR A 226 -12.63 -2.02 -3.65
CA TYR A 226 -13.58 -2.44 -4.68
C TYR A 226 -14.99 -1.90 -4.41
N GLU A 227 -15.47 -1.96 -3.17
CA GLU A 227 -16.84 -1.55 -2.79
C GLU A 227 -17.00 -0.02 -2.77
N ASP A 228 -16.06 0.71 -2.17
CA ASP A 228 -16.14 2.17 -2.02
C ASP A 228 -15.62 2.92 -3.25
N GLU A 229 -16.40 2.91 -4.33
CA GLU A 229 -16.03 3.58 -5.59
C GLU A 229 -15.84 5.10 -5.47
N GLU A 230 -16.63 5.75 -4.61
CA GLU A 230 -16.53 7.20 -4.37
C GLU A 230 -15.18 7.57 -3.74
N VAL A 231 -14.63 6.67 -2.91
CA VAL A 231 -13.45 6.95 -2.08
C VAL A 231 -12.16 6.40 -2.69
N PHE A 232 -12.20 5.27 -3.40
CA PHE A 232 -10.99 4.58 -3.86
C PHE A 232 -11.01 4.21 -5.33
N PHE A 233 -9.83 4.16 -5.95
CA PHE A 233 -9.66 3.43 -7.20
C PHE A 233 -9.57 1.93 -6.94
N SER A 234 -10.07 1.14 -7.90
CA SER A 234 -9.94 -0.32 -7.91
C SER A 234 -9.66 -0.83 -9.31
N CYS A 235 -8.60 -1.63 -9.43
CA CYS A 235 -8.23 -2.34 -10.64
C CYS A 235 -9.28 -3.39 -11.00
N ARG A 236 -9.77 -4.13 -9.99
CA ARG A 236 -10.79 -5.17 -10.14
C ARG A 236 -12.12 -4.58 -10.59
N ARG A 237 -12.55 -3.45 -10.03
CA ARG A 237 -13.76 -2.76 -10.47
C ARG A 237 -13.63 -2.27 -11.91
N ALA A 238 -12.51 -1.64 -12.26
CA ALA A 238 -12.24 -1.23 -13.64
C ALA A 238 -12.28 -2.42 -14.62
N PHE A 239 -11.71 -3.57 -14.23
CA PHE A 239 -11.79 -4.81 -15.01
C PHE A 239 -13.24 -5.27 -15.22
N HIS A 240 -14.06 -5.31 -14.17
CA HIS A 240 -15.48 -5.67 -14.28
C HIS A 240 -16.29 -4.69 -15.13
N HIS A 241 -15.91 -3.41 -15.15
CA HIS A 241 -16.52 -2.39 -16.01
C HIS A 241 -15.96 -2.39 -17.45
N GLY A 242 -15.08 -3.32 -17.81
CA GLY A 242 -14.48 -3.39 -19.14
C GLY A 242 -13.48 -2.26 -19.42
N GLN A 243 -13.01 -1.57 -18.39
CA GLN A 243 -12.10 -0.41 -18.48
C GLN A 243 -10.61 -0.82 -18.52
N ALA A 244 -10.30 -2.07 -18.88
CA ALA A 244 -8.94 -2.58 -19.08
C ALA A 244 -7.89 -1.98 -18.10
N ASN A 245 -6.81 -1.39 -18.62
CA ASN A 245 -5.75 -0.73 -17.84
C ASN A 245 -6.03 0.75 -17.53
N GLN A 246 -7.28 1.20 -17.67
CA GLN A 246 -7.70 2.58 -17.43
C GLN A 246 -8.28 2.72 -16.03
N PHE A 247 -7.39 2.87 -15.05
CA PHE A 247 -7.75 3.17 -13.67
C PHE A 247 -6.62 3.93 -12.98
N GLY A 248 -6.98 4.81 -12.02
CA GLY A 248 -6.01 5.49 -11.18
C GLY A 248 -5.49 4.61 -10.04
N CYS A 249 -4.47 5.09 -9.33
CA CYS A 249 -4.03 4.50 -8.06
C CYS A 249 -3.97 5.57 -6.97
N GLN A 250 -4.50 5.27 -5.79
CA GLN A 250 -4.34 6.09 -4.60
C GLN A 250 -2.92 5.98 -4.01
N PHE A 251 -2.54 6.98 -3.22
CA PHE A 251 -1.26 7.00 -2.50
C PHE A 251 -1.40 6.40 -1.10
N SER A 252 -0.32 5.79 -0.61
CA SER A 252 -0.11 5.52 0.81
C SER A 252 1.25 6.07 1.19
N CYS A 253 1.33 6.76 2.33
CA CYS A 253 2.53 7.48 2.75
C CYS A 253 2.89 7.22 4.21
N VAL A 254 4.19 7.23 4.49
CA VAL A 254 4.74 7.28 5.85
C VAL A 254 5.89 8.29 5.90
N LYS A 255 6.00 9.00 7.02
CA LYS A 255 7.04 10.00 7.27
C LYS A 255 7.47 9.95 8.73
N ILE A 256 8.78 10.07 8.98
CA ILE A 256 9.32 10.42 10.30
C ILE A 256 9.30 11.96 10.37
N GLU A 257 8.59 12.52 11.34
CA GLU A 257 8.48 13.96 11.54
C GLU A 257 9.80 14.55 12.09
N ASP A 258 9.96 15.88 11.94
CA ASP A 258 11.12 16.64 12.42
C ASP A 258 11.06 16.97 13.92
#